data_AF-A0A9D6QJX9-F1
#
_entry.id   AF-A0A9D6QJX9-F1
#
_cell.length_a   1.000
_cell.length_b   1.000
_cell.length_c   1.000
_cell.angle_alpha   90.00
_cell.angle_beta   90.00
_cell.angle_gamma   90.00
#
_symmetry.space_group_name_H-M   'P 1'
#
loop_
_entity.id
_entity.type
_entity.pdbx_description
1 polymer ?
#
loop_
_entity_poly.entity_id
_entity_poly.type
_entity_poly.pdbx_seq_one_letter_code
_entity_poly.pdbx_strand_id
1 'polypeptide(L)'
;MISIIFAVLNFFNVKQKSLYLLILLFDTIAILLGVIDHYSISIETDVLAASRWIIWGLMIYLAYQRKSLTTWIVVAMMLGCEIGFSFPTVAIHMDVFSGIFLRLIKTIIAPLIFSTLVVGIAAHSNLKQVGRMGLKAILYFEVVTTLALFIGLAAINISKAGEGAKIEIQQAQTVKAEKLIAQKESHNVILDIFPENIAKAVADGQVLQVVVFSILFASGLALVSEEKRRSMLQFTESLSEVMFKFTHIVMYFAPFAVCGALAYSIASFGFEVLKNLVMLVATLYSALFAFVLLVLVPIGLIIKLNFRKFIDAVTEPVTIAFSTATSESALPKAMENLEAMGIPRKVVSFVLPTGYSFNLDGSTLYLSLASVFVAQLAGIDLSIGEQIKMVVILMLTSKGV
;
A
#
# COMPACT_ATOMS: atom_id res chain seq x y z
N MET A 1 -3.40 -13.82 10.56
CA MET A 1 -3.48 -13.09 9.28
C MET A 1 -4.91 -13.05 8.74
N ILE A 2 -5.58 -14.20 8.66
CA ILE A 2 -6.99 -14.35 8.24
C ILE A 2 -7.97 -13.59 9.14
N SER A 3 -7.77 -13.56 10.47
CA SER A 3 -8.62 -12.79 11.41
C SER A 3 -8.51 -11.26 11.24
N ILE A 4 -7.40 -10.76 10.68
CA ILE A 4 -7.20 -9.33 10.40
C ILE A 4 -7.90 -8.95 9.10
N ILE A 5 -7.84 -9.83 8.09
CA ILE A 5 -8.66 -9.72 6.87
C ILE A 5 -10.15 -9.75 7.27
N PHE A 6 -10.53 -10.62 8.22
CA PHE A 6 -11.88 -10.67 8.79
C PHE A 6 -12.29 -9.41 9.54
N ALA A 7 -11.39 -8.79 10.32
CA ALA A 7 -11.65 -7.55 11.03
C ALA A 7 -11.73 -6.33 10.09
N VAL A 8 -10.88 -6.29 9.07
CA VAL A 8 -10.90 -5.26 8.02
C VAL A 8 -12.15 -5.38 7.17
N LEU A 9 -12.58 -6.60 6.82
CA LEU A 9 -13.80 -6.82 6.07
C LEU A 9 -15.05 -6.57 6.94
N ASN A 10 -15.13 -7.04 8.20
CA ASN A 10 -16.32 -6.86 9.06
C ASN A 10 -16.68 -5.40 9.35
N PHE A 11 -15.74 -4.47 9.22
CA PHE A 11 -16.00 -3.05 9.42
C PHE A 11 -16.80 -2.42 8.25
N PHE A 12 -16.95 -3.10 7.11
CA PHE A 12 -17.33 -2.48 5.83
C PHE A 12 -18.58 -3.07 5.14
N ASN A 13 -19.76 -2.62 5.58
CA ASN A 13 -21.01 -2.46 4.78
C ASN A 13 -21.83 -3.73 4.37
N VAL A 14 -23.15 -3.66 4.64
CA VAL A 14 -24.15 -4.76 4.64
C VAL A 14 -24.44 -5.42 3.27
N LYS A 15 -23.93 -4.90 2.15
CA LYS A 15 -24.16 -5.45 0.79
C LYS A 15 -23.28 -6.67 0.43
N GLN A 16 -22.33 -7.04 1.28
CA GLN A 16 -21.37 -8.14 1.05
C GLN A 16 -21.71 -9.45 1.79
N LYS A 17 -22.90 -9.59 2.41
CA LYS A 17 -23.29 -10.77 3.22
C LYS A 17 -22.97 -12.13 2.59
N SER A 18 -23.14 -12.30 1.28
CA SER A 18 -22.81 -13.57 0.60
C SER A 18 -21.31 -13.83 0.48
N LEU A 19 -20.49 -12.79 0.30
CA LEU A 19 -19.04 -12.89 0.24
C LEU A 19 -18.48 -13.18 1.64
N TYR A 20 -19.01 -12.54 2.69
CA TYR A 20 -18.66 -12.88 4.07
C TYR A 20 -19.00 -14.32 4.40
N LEU A 21 -20.22 -14.79 4.05
CA LEU A 21 -20.61 -16.17 4.30
C LEU A 21 -19.64 -17.14 3.61
N LEU A 22 -19.19 -16.80 2.41
CA LEU A 22 -18.28 -17.59 1.59
C LEU A 22 -16.87 -17.67 2.18
N ILE A 23 -16.32 -16.54 2.63
CA ILE A 23 -15.02 -16.46 3.33
C ILE A 23 -15.11 -17.23 4.65
N LEU A 24 -16.19 -17.05 5.42
CA LEU A 24 -16.43 -17.76 6.67
C LEU A 24 -16.57 -19.28 6.46
N LEU A 25 -17.23 -19.70 5.39
CA LEU A 25 -17.40 -21.12 5.03
C LEU A 25 -16.08 -21.73 4.56
N PHE A 26 -15.31 -21.00 3.75
CA PHE A 26 -13.97 -21.42 3.33
C PHE A 26 -13.03 -21.56 4.53
N ASP A 27 -12.97 -20.56 5.41
CA ASP A 27 -12.12 -20.54 6.58
C ASP A 27 -12.56 -21.61 7.60
N THR A 28 -13.86 -21.79 7.84
CA THR A 28 -14.33 -22.85 8.75
C THR A 28 -14.02 -24.24 8.22
N ILE A 29 -14.12 -24.47 6.90
CA ILE A 29 -13.74 -25.74 6.29
C ILE A 29 -12.22 -25.95 6.36
N ALA A 30 -11.41 -24.96 5.98
CA ALA A 30 -9.95 -25.07 6.06
C ALA A 30 -9.45 -25.31 7.51
N ILE A 31 -10.04 -24.63 8.50
CA ILE A 31 -9.76 -24.84 9.92
C ILE A 31 -10.22 -26.22 10.38
N LEU A 32 -11.42 -26.66 10.00
CA LEU A 32 -11.92 -28.01 10.32
C LEU A 32 -11.00 -29.09 9.75
N LEU A 33 -10.55 -28.95 8.51
CA LEU A 33 -9.65 -29.90 7.87
C LEU A 33 -8.26 -29.92 8.52
N GLY A 34 -7.70 -28.77 8.89
CA GLY A 34 -6.42 -28.69 9.61
C GLY A 34 -6.50 -29.21 11.05
N VAL A 35 -7.62 -28.99 11.73
CA VAL A 35 -7.87 -29.54 13.07
C VAL A 35 -8.05 -31.06 13.00
N ILE A 36 -8.74 -31.58 11.99
CA ILE A 36 -8.96 -33.01 11.80
C ILE A 36 -7.65 -33.75 11.49
N ASP A 37 -6.77 -33.14 10.68
CA ASP A 37 -5.41 -33.64 10.43
C ASP A 37 -4.55 -33.63 11.72
N HIS A 38 -4.63 -32.56 12.51
CA HIS A 38 -3.92 -32.43 13.80
C HIS A 38 -4.37 -33.46 14.86
N TYR A 39 -5.66 -33.83 14.87
CA TYR A 39 -6.23 -34.81 15.80
C TYR A 39 -6.20 -36.27 15.29
N SER A 40 -5.46 -36.55 14.20
CA SER A 40 -5.25 -37.91 13.67
C SER A 40 -6.54 -38.63 13.24
N ILE A 41 -7.61 -37.91 12.89
CA ILE A 41 -8.82 -38.49 12.31
C ILE A 41 -8.58 -38.58 10.80
N SER A 42 -8.28 -39.78 10.31
CA SER A 42 -7.96 -40.04 8.91
C SER A 42 -9.22 -39.91 8.03
N ILE A 43 -9.49 -38.70 7.53
CA ILE A 43 -10.39 -38.51 6.38
C ILE A 43 -9.66 -39.00 5.13
N GLU A 44 -10.36 -39.73 4.28
CA GLU A 44 -9.85 -40.18 2.98
C GLU A 44 -9.41 -38.98 2.13
N THR A 45 -8.14 -38.98 1.70
CA THR A 45 -7.47 -37.86 1.02
C THR A 45 -8.21 -37.38 -0.23
N ASP A 46 -8.94 -38.29 -0.89
CA ASP A 46 -9.70 -38.01 -2.10
C ASP A 46 -10.96 -37.17 -1.83
N VAL A 47 -11.60 -37.38 -0.68
CA VAL A 47 -12.77 -36.59 -0.25
C VAL A 47 -12.35 -35.16 0.09
N LEU A 48 -11.18 -35.00 0.71
CA LEU A 48 -10.58 -33.69 0.98
C LEU A 48 -10.25 -32.94 -0.31
N ALA A 49 -9.59 -33.62 -1.25
CA ALA A 49 -9.27 -33.04 -2.55
C ALA A 49 -10.54 -32.64 -3.33
N ALA A 50 -11.55 -33.51 -3.39
CA ALA A 50 -12.81 -33.23 -4.08
C ALA A 50 -13.54 -32.03 -3.47
N SER A 51 -13.61 -31.94 -2.14
CA SER A 51 -14.24 -30.80 -1.45
C SER A 51 -13.55 -29.47 -1.75
N ARG A 52 -12.20 -29.44 -1.78
CA ARG A 52 -11.41 -28.25 -2.14
C ARG A 52 -11.74 -27.78 -3.56
N TRP A 53 -11.74 -28.68 -4.54
CA TRP A 53 -12.03 -28.32 -5.93
C TRP A 53 -13.47 -27.84 -6.15
N ILE A 54 -14.45 -28.41 -5.45
CA ILE A 54 -15.84 -27.95 -5.48
C ILE A 54 -15.96 -26.53 -4.93
N ILE A 55 -15.28 -26.24 -3.81
CA ILE A 55 -15.27 -24.92 -3.20
C ILE A 55 -14.65 -23.90 -4.17
N TRP A 56 -13.50 -24.21 -4.78
CA TRP A 56 -12.89 -23.33 -5.79
C TRP A 56 -13.79 -23.09 -7.01
N GLY A 57 -14.45 -24.14 -7.50
CA GLY A 57 -15.43 -24.02 -8.59
C GLY A 57 -16.58 -23.07 -8.24
N LEU A 58 -17.12 -23.17 -7.02
CA LEU A 58 -18.15 -22.28 -6.51
C LEU A 58 -17.65 -20.83 -6.36
N MET A 59 -16.44 -20.63 -5.84
CA MET A 59 -15.80 -19.32 -5.69
C MET A 59 -15.67 -18.60 -7.04
N ILE A 60 -15.17 -19.31 -8.06
CA ILE A 60 -14.99 -18.78 -9.41
C ILE A 60 -16.35 -18.48 -10.05
N TYR A 61 -17.32 -19.38 -9.89
CA TYR A 61 -18.68 -19.18 -10.40
C TYR A 61 -19.35 -17.94 -9.80
N LEU A 62 -19.19 -17.70 -8.50
CA LEU A 62 -19.72 -16.52 -7.82
C LEU A 62 -19.01 -15.23 -8.26
N ALA A 63 -17.68 -15.26 -8.43
CA ALA A 63 -16.93 -14.14 -8.97
C ALA A 63 -17.41 -13.77 -10.39
N TYR A 64 -17.65 -14.79 -11.22
CA TYR A 64 -18.21 -14.63 -12.55
C TYR A 64 -19.61 -13.98 -12.52
N GLN A 65 -20.51 -14.43 -11.64
CA GLN A 65 -21.85 -13.83 -11.50
C GLN A 65 -21.81 -12.37 -11.06
N ARG A 66 -20.90 -12.00 -10.15
CA ARG A 66 -20.84 -10.65 -9.58
C ARG A 66 -20.27 -9.61 -10.53
N LYS A 67 -19.48 -10.01 -11.54
CA LYS A 67 -18.80 -9.14 -12.53
C LYS A 67 -18.05 -7.95 -11.90
N SER A 68 -17.66 -8.06 -10.63
CA SER A 68 -16.99 -7.00 -9.86
C SER A 68 -15.51 -7.33 -9.73
N LEU A 69 -14.66 -6.37 -10.09
CA LEU A 69 -13.21 -6.54 -10.03
C LEU A 69 -12.73 -6.81 -8.60
N THR A 70 -13.30 -6.14 -7.61
CA THR A 70 -13.00 -6.39 -6.18
C THR A 70 -13.28 -7.84 -5.78
N THR A 71 -14.36 -8.43 -6.27
CA THR A 71 -14.68 -9.85 -5.98
C THR A 71 -13.64 -10.76 -6.60
N TRP A 72 -13.25 -10.51 -7.85
CA TRP A 72 -12.20 -11.27 -8.53
C TRP A 72 -10.85 -11.18 -7.81
N ILE A 73 -10.46 -9.99 -7.34
CA ILE A 73 -9.22 -9.81 -6.60
C ILE A 73 -9.22 -10.62 -5.30
N VAL A 74 -10.32 -10.61 -4.54
CA VAL A 74 -10.44 -11.40 -3.30
C VAL A 74 -10.34 -12.90 -3.57
N VAL A 75 -11.04 -13.40 -4.60
CA VAL A 75 -10.94 -14.82 -4.99
C VAL A 75 -9.52 -15.17 -5.46
N ALA A 76 -8.88 -14.31 -6.24
CA ALA A 76 -7.53 -14.52 -6.71
C ALA A 76 -6.49 -14.50 -5.58
N MET A 77 -6.71 -13.68 -4.55
CA MET A 77 -5.89 -13.68 -3.34
C MET A 77 -5.95 -15.03 -2.62
N MET A 78 -7.15 -15.57 -2.43
CA MET A 78 -7.31 -16.89 -1.79
C MET A 78 -6.69 -18.00 -2.65
N LEU A 79 -6.89 -17.97 -3.97
CA LEU A 79 -6.26 -18.91 -4.91
C LEU A 79 -4.73 -18.82 -4.85
N GLY A 80 -4.18 -17.61 -4.78
CA GLY A 80 -2.74 -17.39 -4.65
C GLY A 80 -2.20 -18.06 -3.40
N CYS A 81 -2.86 -17.87 -2.25
CA CYS A 81 -2.44 -18.52 -1.01
C CYS A 81 -2.45 -20.05 -1.12
N GLU A 82 -3.50 -20.62 -1.71
CA GLU A 82 -3.66 -22.06 -1.91
C GLU A 82 -2.58 -22.64 -2.83
N ILE A 83 -2.29 -21.95 -3.94
CA ILE A 83 -1.25 -22.36 -4.89
C ILE A 83 0.12 -22.27 -4.22
N GLY A 84 0.38 -21.20 -3.46
CA GLY A 84 1.62 -21.03 -2.70
C GLY A 84 1.88 -22.16 -1.70
N PHE A 85 0.82 -22.65 -1.05
CA PHE A 85 0.91 -23.76 -0.10
C PHE A 85 1.01 -25.13 -0.79
N SER A 86 0.15 -25.38 -1.78
CA SER A 86 -0.02 -26.71 -2.38
C SER A 86 0.99 -27.02 -3.48
N PHE A 87 1.47 -25.99 -4.17
CA PHE A 87 2.36 -26.10 -5.34
C PHE A 87 3.53 -25.10 -5.26
N PRO A 88 4.38 -25.17 -4.22
CA PRO A 88 5.42 -24.17 -3.97
C PRO A 88 6.42 -24.04 -5.13
N THR A 89 6.73 -25.13 -5.83
CA THR A 89 7.63 -25.12 -7.00
C THR A 89 7.09 -24.28 -8.16
N VAL A 90 5.77 -24.30 -8.38
CA VAL A 90 5.11 -23.46 -9.39
C VAL A 90 4.99 -22.02 -8.88
N ALA A 91 4.60 -21.87 -7.62
CA ALA A 91 4.32 -20.59 -6.99
C ALA A 91 5.53 -19.64 -6.93
N ILE A 92 6.75 -20.17 -6.76
CA ILE A 92 7.99 -19.37 -6.80
C ILE A 92 8.19 -18.64 -8.14
N HIS A 93 7.61 -19.14 -9.23
CA HIS A 93 7.70 -18.51 -10.56
C HIS A 93 6.51 -17.61 -10.91
N MET A 94 5.54 -17.45 -10.00
CA MET A 94 4.35 -16.64 -10.25
C MET A 94 4.54 -15.14 -9.95
N ASP A 95 5.70 -14.75 -9.43
CA ASP A 95 6.08 -13.33 -9.24
C ASP A 95 6.07 -12.53 -10.55
N VAL A 96 6.26 -13.20 -11.69
CA VAL A 96 6.18 -12.63 -13.04
C VAL A 96 4.87 -11.88 -13.29
N PHE A 97 3.73 -12.39 -12.77
CA PHE A 97 2.44 -11.73 -12.94
C PHE A 97 2.39 -10.39 -12.18
N SER A 98 2.92 -10.37 -10.96
CA SER A 98 3.05 -9.12 -10.19
C SER A 98 4.00 -8.16 -10.90
N GLY A 99 5.16 -8.63 -11.36
CA GLY A 99 6.15 -7.83 -12.09
C GLY A 99 5.58 -7.19 -13.37
N ILE A 100 4.81 -7.93 -14.16
CA ILE A 100 4.12 -7.40 -15.35
C ILE A 100 3.13 -6.31 -14.96
N PHE A 101 2.29 -6.55 -13.96
CA PHE A 101 1.29 -5.59 -13.51
C PHE A 101 1.93 -4.28 -13.04
N LEU A 102 3.00 -4.36 -12.24
CA LEU A 102 3.71 -3.17 -11.77
C LEU A 102 4.31 -2.36 -12.91
N ARG A 103 4.88 -3.03 -13.93
CA ARG A 103 5.38 -2.34 -15.12
C ARG A 103 4.26 -1.63 -15.88
N LEU A 104 3.09 -2.25 -16.02
CA LEU A 104 1.93 -1.62 -16.65
C LEU A 104 1.39 -0.44 -15.83
N ILE A 105 1.40 -0.50 -14.51
CA ILE A 105 1.00 0.65 -13.68
C ILE A 105 2.02 1.80 -13.80
N LYS A 106 3.33 1.51 -13.81
CA LYS A 106 4.38 2.53 -13.95
C LYS A 106 4.24 3.37 -15.22
N THR A 107 3.77 2.79 -16.33
CA THR A 107 3.52 3.55 -17.57
C THR A 107 2.32 4.50 -17.49
N ILE A 108 1.40 4.27 -16.54
CA ILE A 108 0.20 5.09 -16.32
C ILE A 108 0.49 6.28 -15.40
N ILE A 109 1.27 6.06 -14.32
CA ILE A 109 1.40 7.00 -13.21
C ILE A 109 1.83 8.40 -13.67
N ALA A 110 2.94 8.52 -14.40
CA ALA A 110 3.48 9.83 -14.76
C ALA A 110 2.56 10.63 -15.71
N PRO A 111 2.06 10.08 -16.85
CA PRO A 111 1.11 10.78 -17.70
C PRO A 111 -0.19 11.14 -16.98
N LEU A 112 -0.69 10.26 -16.11
CA LEU A 112 -1.91 10.51 -15.33
C LEU A 112 -1.72 11.66 -14.33
N ILE A 113 -0.63 11.65 -13.56
CA ILE A 113 -0.33 12.72 -12.61
C ILE A 113 -0.15 14.04 -13.34
N PHE A 114 0.66 14.07 -14.40
CA PHE A 114 0.90 15.28 -15.19
C PHE A 114 -0.41 15.87 -15.71
N SER A 115 -1.20 15.06 -16.42
CA SER A 115 -2.44 15.53 -17.03
C SER A 115 -3.46 15.99 -15.97
N THR A 116 -3.66 15.22 -14.90
CA THR A 116 -4.62 15.57 -13.84
C THR A 116 -4.20 16.79 -13.00
N LEU A 117 -2.91 17.01 -12.79
CA LEU A 117 -2.39 18.19 -12.11
C LEU A 117 -2.51 19.44 -12.97
N VAL A 118 -2.10 19.34 -14.24
CA VAL A 118 -2.20 20.47 -15.16
C VAL A 118 -3.65 20.90 -15.31
N VAL A 119 -4.59 19.97 -15.53
CA VAL A 119 -6.02 20.26 -15.55
C VAL A 119 -6.49 20.85 -14.21
N GLY A 120 -6.10 20.24 -13.09
CA GLY A 120 -6.53 20.67 -11.75
C GLY A 120 -6.10 22.10 -11.38
N ILE A 121 -4.88 22.48 -11.78
CA ILE A 121 -4.27 23.78 -11.46
C ILE A 121 -4.65 24.81 -12.52
N ALA A 122 -4.43 24.54 -13.82
CA ALA A 122 -4.59 25.53 -14.86
C ALA A 122 -6.06 25.80 -15.24
N ALA A 123 -7.01 24.92 -14.90
CA ALA A 123 -8.44 25.21 -15.04
C ALA A 123 -8.95 26.26 -14.03
N HIS A 124 -8.18 26.56 -12.97
CA HIS A 124 -8.55 27.54 -11.95
C HIS A 124 -7.37 28.48 -11.70
N SER A 125 -7.49 29.74 -12.13
CA SER A 125 -6.44 30.78 -12.13
C SER A 125 -5.87 31.22 -10.75
N ASN A 126 -6.08 30.44 -9.68
CA ASN A 126 -5.67 30.80 -8.32
C ASN A 126 -4.54 29.92 -7.78
N LEU A 127 -3.31 30.21 -8.22
CA LEU A 127 -2.08 29.57 -7.72
C LEU A 127 -1.91 29.69 -6.20
N LYS A 128 -2.42 30.78 -5.58
CA LYS A 128 -2.40 30.93 -4.11
C LYS A 128 -3.22 29.84 -3.40
N GLN A 129 -4.32 29.39 -4.02
CA GLN A 129 -5.12 28.30 -3.48
C GLN A 129 -4.34 26.98 -3.48
N VAL A 130 -3.56 26.71 -4.54
CA VAL A 130 -2.72 25.51 -4.66
C VAL A 130 -1.63 25.51 -3.59
N GLY A 131 -0.90 26.62 -3.42
CA GLY A 131 0.12 26.73 -2.38
C GLY A 131 -0.44 26.52 -0.97
N ARG A 132 -1.61 27.10 -0.66
CA ARG A 132 -2.29 26.87 0.63
C ARG A 132 -2.73 25.42 0.83
N MET A 133 -3.17 24.76 -0.24
CA MET A 133 -3.53 23.34 -0.19
C MET A 133 -2.29 22.48 0.07
N GLY A 134 -1.17 22.77 -0.59
CA GLY A 134 0.10 22.10 -0.37
C GLY A 134 0.63 22.24 1.05
N LEU A 135 0.64 23.46 1.58
CA LEU A 135 1.06 23.69 2.97
C LEU A 135 0.19 22.92 3.98
N LYS A 136 -1.13 22.90 3.77
CA LYS A 136 -2.05 22.11 4.60
C LYS A 136 -1.78 20.62 4.51
N ALA A 137 -1.52 20.10 3.30
CA ALA A 137 -1.22 18.69 3.09
C ALA A 137 0.10 18.30 3.75
N ILE A 138 1.19 19.06 3.55
CA ILE A 138 2.49 18.80 4.15
C ILE A 138 2.41 18.84 5.68
N LEU A 139 1.75 19.86 6.25
CA LEU A 139 1.57 19.95 7.70
C LEU A 139 0.77 18.75 8.24
N TYR A 140 -0.29 18.36 7.54
CA TYR A 140 -1.07 17.18 7.89
C TYR A 140 -0.23 15.90 7.82
N PHE A 141 0.52 15.69 6.74
CA PHE A 141 1.37 14.52 6.57
C PHE A 141 2.43 14.45 7.68
N GLU A 142 3.02 15.59 8.03
CA GLU A 142 4.03 15.63 9.06
C GLU A 142 3.47 15.23 10.42
N VAL A 143 2.36 15.84 10.82
CA VAL A 143 1.73 15.51 12.11
C VAL A 143 1.31 14.05 12.16
N VAL A 144 0.67 13.54 11.10
CA VAL A 144 0.14 12.17 11.08
C VAL A 144 1.27 11.12 11.04
N THR A 145 2.32 11.34 10.24
CA THR A 145 3.49 10.46 10.20
C THR A 145 4.23 10.47 11.54
N THR A 146 4.36 11.61 12.22
CA THR A 146 4.94 11.68 13.56
C THR A 146 4.14 10.85 14.56
N LEU A 147 2.80 10.94 14.53
CA LEU A 147 1.95 10.10 15.38
C LEU A 147 2.14 8.61 15.07
N ALA A 148 2.26 8.25 13.79
CA ALA A 148 2.52 6.87 13.36
C ALA A 148 3.85 6.32 13.92
N LEU A 149 4.92 7.12 13.90
CA LEU A 149 6.21 6.78 14.50
C LEU A 149 6.09 6.47 15.98
N PHE A 150 5.43 7.35 16.75
CA PHE A 150 5.27 7.16 18.18
C PHE A 150 4.40 5.95 18.52
N ILE A 151 3.37 5.65 17.72
CA ILE A 151 2.55 4.44 17.90
C ILE A 151 3.39 3.18 17.62
N GLY A 152 4.19 3.19 16.54
CA GLY A 152 5.11 2.09 16.24
C GLY A 152 6.12 1.86 17.37
N LEU A 153 6.70 2.94 17.88
CA LEU A 153 7.63 2.91 19.00
C LEU A 153 6.98 2.38 20.28
N ALA A 154 5.80 2.87 20.63
CA ALA A 154 5.07 2.40 21.80
C ALA A 154 4.74 0.91 21.67
N ALA A 155 4.27 0.47 20.50
CA ALA A 155 3.88 -0.92 20.26
C ALA A 155 5.04 -1.90 20.47
N ILE A 156 6.25 -1.61 19.97
CA ILE A 156 7.41 -2.51 20.14
C ILE A 156 7.97 -2.51 21.56
N ASN A 157 7.92 -1.38 22.26
CA ASN A 157 8.32 -1.32 23.67
C ASN A 157 7.34 -2.09 24.57
N ILE A 158 6.06 -2.16 24.20
CA ILE A 158 5.05 -2.96 24.91
C ILE A 158 5.20 -4.44 24.57
N SER A 159 5.29 -4.79 23.29
CA SER A 159 5.31 -6.18 22.86
C SER A 159 6.64 -6.89 23.09
N LYS A 160 7.75 -6.12 23.14
CA LYS A 160 9.12 -6.63 23.31
C LYS A 160 9.42 -7.75 22.32
N ALA A 161 8.93 -7.60 21.09
CA ALA A 161 8.90 -8.69 20.11
C ALA A 161 10.28 -9.28 19.77
N GLY A 162 11.36 -8.50 19.96
CA GLY A 162 12.74 -8.94 19.69
C GLY A 162 13.45 -9.52 20.91
N GLU A 163 12.88 -9.43 22.12
CA GLU A 163 13.51 -10.00 23.31
C GLU A 163 13.48 -11.55 23.26
N GLY A 164 14.60 -12.18 23.62
CA GLY A 164 14.68 -13.65 23.74
C GLY A 164 15.20 -14.40 22.51
N ALA A 165 15.37 -13.75 21.35
CA ALA A 165 16.26 -14.27 20.31
C ALA A 165 17.67 -13.72 20.53
N LYS A 166 18.58 -14.58 20.98
CA LYS A 166 20.00 -14.24 21.01
C LYS A 166 20.57 -14.52 19.62
N ILE A 167 20.55 -13.53 18.74
CA ILE A 167 21.22 -13.62 17.45
C ILE A 167 22.65 -13.10 17.65
N GLU A 168 23.66 -13.93 17.38
CA GLU A 168 25.04 -13.47 17.34
C GLU A 168 25.23 -12.58 16.10
N ILE A 169 25.55 -11.30 16.34
CA ILE A 169 25.82 -10.34 15.27
C ILE A 169 27.17 -10.73 14.64
N GLN A 170 27.14 -11.07 13.37
CA GLN A 170 28.36 -11.42 12.63
C GLN A 170 29.08 -10.15 12.19
N GLN A 171 30.42 -10.14 12.26
CA GLN A 171 31.26 -9.01 11.86
C GLN A 171 30.99 -8.53 10.41
N ALA A 172 30.61 -9.44 9.52
CA ALA A 172 30.22 -9.13 8.15
C ALA A 172 28.97 -8.22 8.06
N GLN A 173 28.04 -8.32 9.01
CA GLN A 173 26.83 -7.48 9.06
C GLN A 173 27.17 -6.06 9.51
N THR A 174 28.10 -5.90 10.46
CA THR A 174 28.58 -4.59 10.94
C THR A 174 29.27 -3.81 9.81
N VAL A 175 30.19 -4.45 9.09
CA VAL A 175 30.88 -3.83 7.93
C VAL A 175 29.88 -3.44 6.83
N LYS A 176 28.82 -4.23 6.62
CA LYS A 176 27.78 -3.90 5.65
C LYS A 176 26.95 -2.68 6.11
N ALA A 177 26.62 -2.59 7.40
CA ALA A 177 25.90 -1.46 7.96
C ALA A 177 26.72 -0.16 7.87
N GLU A 178 28.02 -0.20 8.20
CA GLU A 178 28.93 0.96 8.09
C GLU A 178 29.01 1.51 6.66
N LYS A 179 29.09 0.61 5.66
CA LYS A 179 29.07 1.01 4.23
C LYS A 179 27.75 1.68 3.83
N LEU A 180 26.61 1.21 4.34
CA LEU A 180 25.30 1.82 4.08
C LEU A 180 25.17 3.21 4.71
N ILE A 181 25.75 3.41 5.89
CA ILE A 181 25.78 4.72 6.57
C ILE A 181 26.63 5.71 5.76
N ALA A 182 27.83 5.30 5.33
CA ALA A 182 28.73 6.14 4.54
C ALA A 182 28.14 6.57 3.17
N GLN A 183 27.28 5.74 2.56
CA GLN A 183 26.59 6.10 1.31
C GLN A 183 25.51 7.17 1.48
N LYS A 184 24.99 7.39 2.69
CA LYS A 184 23.90 8.35 2.95
C LYS A 184 24.37 9.77 3.29
N GLU A 185 25.62 9.95 3.73
CA GLU A 185 26.13 11.28 4.14
C GLU A 185 26.17 12.34 3.01
N SER A 186 26.00 11.94 1.75
CA SER A 186 26.01 12.83 0.58
C SER A 186 24.65 13.17 -0.03
N HIS A 187 23.53 12.65 0.50
CA HIS A 187 22.21 12.85 -0.11
C HIS A 187 21.53 14.14 0.35
N ASN A 188 21.24 15.04 -0.59
CA ASN A 188 20.49 16.26 -0.33
C ASN A 188 19.02 16.06 -0.74
N VAL A 189 18.20 15.65 0.24
CA VAL A 189 16.76 15.39 0.07
C VAL A 189 16.02 16.58 -0.54
N ILE A 190 16.47 17.82 -0.30
CA ILE A 190 15.83 19.02 -0.88
C ILE A 190 16.06 19.09 -2.39
N LEU A 191 17.25 18.71 -2.87
CA LEU A 191 17.54 18.68 -4.31
C LEU A 191 16.72 17.60 -5.01
N ASP A 192 16.51 16.44 -4.37
CA ASP A 192 15.76 15.31 -4.94
C ASP A 192 14.28 15.61 -5.20
N ILE A 193 13.75 16.68 -4.60
CA ILE A 193 12.40 17.20 -4.87
C ILE A 193 12.30 17.74 -6.30
N PHE A 194 13.38 18.33 -6.82
CA PHE A 194 13.38 19.02 -8.11
C PHE A 194 13.97 18.12 -9.20
N PRO A 195 13.24 17.90 -10.32
CA PRO A 195 13.79 17.11 -11.42
C PRO A 195 14.94 17.83 -12.10
N GLU A 196 16.06 17.12 -12.29
CA GLU A 196 17.10 17.55 -13.23
C GLU A 196 16.64 17.39 -14.69
N ASN A 197 15.82 16.37 -14.95
CA ASN A 197 15.28 16.05 -16.28
C ASN A 197 13.96 15.29 -16.14
N ILE A 198 12.89 15.78 -16.78
CA ILE A 198 11.57 15.16 -16.68
C ILE A 198 11.53 13.74 -17.28
N ALA A 199 12.21 13.49 -18.40
CA ALA A 199 12.22 12.16 -19.01
C ALA A 199 12.91 11.14 -18.09
N LYS A 200 13.99 11.56 -17.43
CA LYS A 200 14.67 10.73 -16.41
C LYS A 200 13.76 10.49 -15.20
N ALA A 201 13.14 11.54 -14.65
CA ALA A 201 12.22 11.39 -13.53
C ALA A 201 11.08 10.41 -13.84
N VAL A 202 10.55 10.43 -15.06
CA VAL A 202 9.54 9.47 -15.52
C VAL A 202 10.12 8.05 -15.67
N ALA A 203 11.30 7.91 -16.25
CA ALA A 203 11.95 6.62 -16.45
C ALA A 203 12.31 5.94 -15.11
N ASP A 204 12.78 6.73 -14.15
CA ASP A 204 13.21 6.27 -12.82
C ASP A 204 12.03 6.13 -11.84
N GLY A 205 10.81 6.53 -12.24
CA GLY A 205 9.62 6.44 -11.40
C GLY A 205 9.56 7.45 -10.26
N GLN A 206 10.24 8.59 -10.40
CA GLN A 206 10.30 9.65 -9.38
C GLN A 206 9.01 10.48 -9.38
N VAL A 207 7.96 9.91 -8.76
CA VAL A 207 6.61 10.49 -8.70
C VAL A 207 6.60 11.93 -8.21
N LEU A 208 7.34 12.23 -7.14
CA LEU A 208 7.42 13.57 -6.57
C LEU A 208 7.96 14.59 -7.57
N GLN A 209 9.01 14.23 -8.30
CA GLN A 209 9.59 15.13 -9.29
C GLN A 209 8.63 15.39 -10.45
N VAL A 210 7.85 14.39 -10.85
CA VAL A 210 6.76 14.56 -11.83
C VAL A 210 5.70 15.53 -11.30
N VAL A 211 5.34 15.46 -10.02
CA VAL A 211 4.41 16.41 -9.38
C VAL A 211 4.96 17.84 -9.43
N VAL A 212 6.23 18.04 -9.03
CA VAL A 212 6.88 19.35 -9.01
C VAL A 212 6.95 19.95 -10.42
N PHE A 213 7.39 19.16 -11.41
CA PHE A 213 7.36 19.56 -12.81
C PHE A 213 5.97 19.98 -13.26
N SER A 214 4.95 19.19 -12.93
CA SER A 214 3.56 19.45 -13.34
C SER A 214 3.01 20.76 -12.76
N ILE A 215 3.37 21.10 -11.51
CA ILE A 215 3.00 22.37 -10.87
C ILE A 215 3.68 23.55 -11.57
N LEU A 216 4.99 23.44 -11.85
CA LEU A 216 5.74 24.47 -12.55
C LEU A 216 5.22 24.67 -13.98
N PHE A 217 4.95 23.57 -14.69
CA PHE A 217 4.34 23.59 -16.01
C PHE A 217 2.96 24.26 -15.99
N ALA A 218 2.08 23.87 -15.06
CA ALA A 218 0.77 24.49 -14.93
C ALA A 218 0.84 25.99 -14.58
N SER A 219 1.83 26.38 -13.78
CA SER A 219 2.09 27.79 -13.46
C SER A 219 2.54 28.58 -14.69
N GLY A 220 3.45 28.02 -15.50
CA GLY A 220 3.84 28.61 -16.78
C GLY A 220 2.68 28.68 -17.78
N LEU A 221 1.83 27.65 -17.81
CA LEU A 221 0.63 27.60 -18.64
C LEU A 221 -0.40 28.68 -18.26
N ALA A 222 -0.43 29.11 -16.98
CA ALA A 222 -1.27 30.21 -16.55
C ALA A 222 -0.78 31.59 -17.02
N LEU A 223 0.49 31.69 -17.46
CA LEU A 223 1.13 32.94 -17.90
C LEU A 223 1.12 33.12 -19.43
N VAL A 224 0.79 32.08 -20.21
CA VAL A 224 0.69 32.19 -21.68
C VAL A 224 -0.68 32.74 -22.10
N SER A 225 -0.80 33.10 -23.38
CA SER A 225 -2.07 33.61 -23.94
C SER A 225 -3.21 32.60 -23.81
N GLU A 226 -4.43 33.12 -23.69
CA GLU A 226 -5.66 32.32 -23.52
C GLU A 226 -5.83 31.23 -24.59
N GLU A 227 -5.51 31.52 -25.84
CA GLU A 227 -5.59 30.57 -26.94
C GLU A 227 -4.63 29.38 -26.74
N LYS A 228 -3.36 29.65 -26.40
CA LYS A 228 -2.36 28.61 -26.15
C LYS A 228 -2.68 27.83 -24.88
N ARG A 229 -3.15 28.52 -23.84
CA ARG A 229 -3.61 27.90 -22.59
C ARG A 229 -4.74 26.90 -22.85
N ARG A 230 -5.77 27.33 -23.58
CA ARG A 230 -6.94 26.48 -23.90
C ARG A 230 -6.57 25.24 -24.70
N SER A 231 -5.69 25.38 -25.69
CA SER A 231 -5.22 24.24 -26.50
C SER A 231 -4.52 23.19 -25.66
N MET A 232 -3.61 23.60 -24.77
CA MET A 232 -2.92 22.66 -23.88
C MET A 232 -3.87 22.05 -22.85
N LEU A 233 -4.80 22.84 -22.29
CA LEU A 233 -5.81 22.33 -21.36
C LEU A 233 -6.64 21.21 -21.99
N GLN A 234 -7.19 21.42 -23.19
CA GLN A 234 -7.96 20.40 -23.91
C GLN A 234 -7.15 19.12 -24.16
N PHE A 235 -5.87 19.26 -24.54
CA PHE A 235 -4.98 18.13 -24.67
C PHE A 235 -4.82 17.38 -23.35
N THR A 236 -4.53 18.08 -22.25
CA THR A 236 -4.34 17.45 -20.93
C THR A 236 -5.62 16.85 -20.35
N GLU A 237 -6.80 17.43 -20.61
CA GLU A 237 -8.09 16.86 -20.25
C GLU A 237 -8.30 15.53 -20.96
N SER A 238 -8.12 15.53 -22.28
CA SER A 238 -8.23 14.33 -23.12
C SER A 238 -7.23 13.26 -22.68
N LEU A 239 -5.97 13.64 -22.46
CA LEU A 239 -4.92 12.74 -22.00
C LEU A 239 -5.31 12.09 -20.67
N SER A 240 -5.80 12.85 -19.71
CA SER A 240 -6.18 12.28 -18.42
C SER A 240 -7.37 11.34 -18.53
N GLU A 241 -8.37 11.65 -19.36
CA GLU A 241 -9.49 10.73 -19.60
C GLU A 241 -9.01 9.42 -20.22
N VAL A 242 -8.12 9.48 -21.21
CA VAL A 242 -7.48 8.29 -21.78
C VAL A 242 -6.69 7.52 -20.72
N MET A 243 -5.93 8.19 -19.86
CA MET A 243 -5.16 7.52 -18.80
C MET A 243 -6.05 6.86 -17.74
N PHE A 244 -7.20 7.43 -17.41
CA PHE A 244 -8.19 6.75 -16.56
C PHE A 244 -8.76 5.50 -17.25
N LYS A 245 -9.10 5.57 -18.55
CA LYS A 245 -9.54 4.38 -19.31
C LYS A 245 -8.44 3.34 -19.45
N PHE A 246 -7.20 3.76 -19.65
CA PHE A 246 -6.05 2.87 -19.68
C PHE A 246 -5.86 2.17 -18.32
N THR A 247 -6.05 2.90 -17.22
CA THR A 247 -6.09 2.32 -15.87
C THR A 247 -7.10 1.17 -15.81
N HIS A 248 -8.34 1.35 -16.27
CA HIS A 248 -9.33 0.25 -16.29
C HIS A 248 -8.86 -0.98 -17.07
N ILE A 249 -8.21 -0.79 -18.22
CA ILE A 249 -7.72 -1.90 -19.05
C ILE A 249 -6.67 -2.71 -18.27
N VAL A 250 -5.68 -2.02 -17.69
CA VAL A 250 -4.62 -2.67 -16.89
C VAL A 250 -5.20 -3.35 -15.64
N MET A 251 -6.23 -2.76 -15.06
CA MET A 251 -6.89 -3.28 -13.87
C MET A 251 -7.57 -4.64 -14.05
N TYR A 252 -7.95 -5.04 -15.27
CA TYR A 252 -8.41 -6.41 -15.54
C TYR A 252 -7.33 -7.47 -15.30
N PHE A 253 -6.05 -7.09 -15.31
CA PHE A 253 -4.93 -7.97 -15.02
C PHE A 253 -4.63 -8.08 -13.51
N ALA A 254 -5.18 -7.17 -12.68
CA ALA A 254 -4.91 -7.13 -11.25
C ALA A 254 -5.15 -8.47 -10.52
N PRO A 255 -6.24 -9.24 -10.77
CA PRO A 255 -6.45 -10.52 -10.10
C PRO A 255 -5.30 -11.53 -10.31
N PHE A 256 -4.72 -11.58 -11.52
CA PHE A 256 -3.59 -12.47 -11.81
C PHE A 256 -2.34 -12.03 -11.06
N ALA A 257 -2.08 -10.72 -11.01
CA ALA A 257 -0.98 -10.15 -10.27
C ALA A 257 -1.06 -10.46 -8.76
N VAL A 258 -2.25 -10.27 -8.17
CA VAL A 258 -2.56 -10.56 -6.78
C VAL A 258 -2.35 -12.04 -6.45
N CYS A 259 -2.89 -12.93 -7.30
CA CYS A 259 -2.71 -14.37 -7.16
C CYS A 259 -1.23 -14.76 -7.17
N GLY A 260 -0.48 -14.26 -8.16
CA GLY A 260 0.94 -14.57 -8.30
C GLY A 260 1.80 -14.01 -7.17
N ALA A 261 1.54 -12.78 -6.73
CA ALA A 261 2.26 -12.15 -5.61
C ALA A 261 2.09 -12.94 -4.30
N LEU A 262 0.87 -13.38 -4.00
CA LEU A 262 0.58 -14.14 -2.78
C LEU A 262 1.06 -15.58 -2.86
N ALA A 263 0.94 -16.23 -4.01
CA ALA A 263 1.51 -17.56 -4.23
C ALA A 263 3.02 -17.55 -3.99
N TYR A 264 3.73 -16.61 -4.63
CA TYR A 264 5.16 -16.42 -4.44
C TYR A 264 5.54 -16.17 -2.98
N SER A 265 4.80 -15.28 -2.30
CA SER A 265 5.06 -14.93 -0.90
C SER A 265 4.94 -16.14 0.02
N ILE A 266 3.87 -16.93 -0.11
CA ILE A 266 3.68 -18.12 0.72
C ILE A 266 4.75 -19.18 0.43
N ALA A 267 5.08 -19.42 -0.84
CA ALA A 267 6.07 -20.41 -1.22
C ALA A 267 7.51 -20.04 -0.82
N SER A 268 7.84 -18.74 -0.81
CA SER A 268 9.20 -18.26 -0.52
C SER A 268 9.48 -18.12 0.97
N PHE A 269 8.49 -17.67 1.75
CA PHE A 269 8.68 -17.39 3.17
C PHE A 269 8.15 -18.52 4.07
N GLY A 270 7.33 -19.42 3.53
CA GLY A 270 6.70 -20.51 4.26
C GLY A 270 5.72 -20.00 5.33
N PHE A 271 5.04 -20.93 6.01
CA PHE A 271 4.25 -20.62 7.22
C PHE A 271 5.11 -20.63 8.49
N GLU A 272 6.32 -21.16 8.39
CA GLU A 272 7.27 -21.36 9.49
C GLU A 272 8.20 -20.15 9.68
N VAL A 273 7.67 -18.95 9.40
CA VAL A 273 8.37 -17.71 9.69
C VAL A 273 8.64 -17.68 11.20
N LEU A 274 9.93 -17.66 11.56
CA LEU A 274 10.48 -17.73 12.92
C LEU A 274 9.56 -17.10 13.98
N LYS A 275 9.33 -17.77 15.11
CA LYS A 275 8.43 -17.31 16.21
C LYS A 275 8.48 -15.80 16.51
N ASN A 276 9.67 -15.20 16.47
CA ASN A 276 9.86 -13.77 16.75
C ASN A 276 9.45 -12.85 15.58
N LEU A 277 9.55 -13.31 14.35
CA LEU A 277 8.99 -12.61 13.18
C LEU A 277 7.45 -12.65 13.20
N VAL A 278 6.83 -13.74 13.66
CA VAL A 278 5.37 -13.75 13.88
C VAL A 278 4.97 -12.73 14.94
N MET A 279 5.71 -12.63 16.05
CA MET A 279 5.46 -11.63 17.09
C MET A 279 5.68 -10.20 16.58
N LEU A 280 6.69 -9.98 15.73
CA LEU A 280 6.92 -8.72 15.04
C LEU A 280 5.73 -8.33 14.15
N VAL A 281 5.29 -9.25 13.29
CA VAL A 281 4.15 -9.04 12.38
C VAL A 281 2.87 -8.78 13.17
N ALA A 282 2.61 -9.55 14.24
CA ALA A 282 1.45 -9.32 15.10
C ALA A 282 1.49 -7.95 15.77
N THR A 283 2.66 -7.51 16.24
CA THR A 283 2.88 -6.17 16.79
C THR A 283 2.59 -5.10 15.74
N LEU A 284 3.12 -5.27 14.53
CA LEU A 284 2.91 -4.33 13.43
C LEU A 284 1.44 -4.16 13.10
N TYR A 285 0.69 -5.24 12.91
CA TYR A 285 -0.74 -5.15 12.61
C TYR A 285 -1.56 -4.57 13.76
N SER A 286 -1.19 -4.88 15.00
CA SER A 286 -1.82 -4.27 16.19
C SER A 286 -1.58 -2.77 16.24
N ALA A 287 -0.36 -2.33 15.92
CA ALA A 287 0.02 -0.92 15.86
C ALA A 287 -0.67 -0.18 14.69
N LEU A 288 -0.77 -0.80 13.51
CA LEU A 288 -1.52 -0.25 12.38
C LEU A 288 -3.01 -0.10 12.71
N PHE A 289 -3.60 -1.10 13.38
CA PHE A 289 -4.99 -1.02 13.84
C PHE A 289 -5.18 0.11 14.87
N ALA A 290 -4.27 0.23 15.84
CA ALA A 290 -4.26 1.33 16.79
C ALA A 290 -4.10 2.68 16.08
N PHE A 291 -3.23 2.80 15.08
CA PHE A 291 -3.07 4.02 14.28
C PHE A 291 -4.36 4.40 13.55
N VAL A 292 -5.04 3.44 12.92
CA VAL A 292 -6.35 3.70 12.29
C VAL A 292 -7.36 4.21 13.31
N LEU A 293 -7.49 3.57 14.47
CA LEU A 293 -8.48 3.93 15.48
C LEU A 293 -8.17 5.21 16.25
N LEU A 294 -6.90 5.46 16.56
CA LEU A 294 -6.46 6.57 17.43
C LEU A 294 -6.13 7.84 16.63
N VAL A 295 -5.84 7.71 15.33
CA VAL A 295 -5.44 8.84 14.48
C VAL A 295 -6.44 9.04 13.35
N LEU A 296 -6.60 8.08 12.44
CA LEU A 296 -7.38 8.28 11.21
C LEU A 296 -8.89 8.40 11.47
N VAL A 297 -9.46 7.59 12.36
CA VAL A 297 -10.89 7.66 12.72
C VAL A 297 -11.24 8.99 13.39
N PRO A 298 -10.51 9.48 14.42
CA PRO A 298 -10.73 10.80 14.99
C PRO A 298 -10.65 11.94 13.97
N ILE A 299 -9.65 11.92 13.08
CA ILE A 299 -9.54 12.89 11.98
C ILE A 299 -10.80 12.85 11.10
N GLY A 300 -11.23 11.64 10.71
CA GLY A 300 -12.45 11.42 9.92
C GLY A 300 -13.71 11.95 10.62
N LEU A 301 -13.83 11.79 11.93
CA LEU A 301 -14.95 12.30 12.73
C LEU A 301 -14.94 13.83 12.81
N ILE A 302 -13.77 14.45 13.01
CA ILE A 302 -13.62 15.92 13.08
C ILE A 302 -14.07 16.57 11.76
N ILE A 303 -13.71 15.99 10.62
CA ILE A 303 -14.09 16.51 9.30
C ILE A 303 -15.50 16.06 8.86
N LYS A 304 -16.22 15.31 9.71
CA LYS A 304 -17.55 14.75 9.42
C LYS A 304 -17.56 13.90 8.13
N LEU A 305 -16.53 13.08 7.97
CA LEU A 305 -16.37 12.19 6.83
C LEU A 305 -17.54 11.20 6.75
N ASN A 306 -18.10 11.03 5.55
CA ASN A 306 -19.01 9.92 5.31
C ASN A 306 -18.18 8.64 5.19
N PHE A 307 -17.91 7.99 6.33
CA PHE A 307 -17.11 6.77 6.40
C PHE A 307 -17.58 5.73 5.39
N ARG A 308 -18.89 5.49 5.30
CA ARG A 308 -19.44 4.48 4.38
C ARG A 308 -19.02 4.72 2.93
N LYS A 309 -19.20 5.94 2.43
CA LYS A 309 -18.79 6.30 1.05
C LYS A 309 -17.28 6.23 0.86
N PHE A 310 -16.52 6.69 1.86
CA PHE A 310 -15.07 6.68 1.81
C PHE A 310 -14.52 5.26 1.74
N ILE A 311 -15.02 4.39 2.60
CA ILE A 311 -14.70 2.97 2.65
C ILE A 311 -15.00 2.30 1.32
N ASP A 312 -16.20 2.50 0.78
CA ASP A 312 -16.61 1.93 -0.50
C ASP A 312 -15.65 2.41 -1.63
N ALA A 313 -15.15 3.65 -1.56
CA ALA A 313 -14.20 4.20 -2.54
C ALA A 313 -12.76 3.64 -2.39
N VAL A 314 -12.29 3.39 -1.17
CA VAL A 314 -10.89 2.96 -0.93
C VAL A 314 -10.69 1.45 -0.86
N THR A 315 -11.76 0.66 -0.69
CA THR A 315 -11.68 -0.80 -0.50
C THR A 315 -10.89 -1.47 -1.63
N GLU A 316 -11.21 -1.15 -2.88
CA GLU A 316 -10.53 -1.73 -4.05
C GLU A 316 -9.05 -1.31 -4.13
N PRO A 317 -8.69 0.00 -4.09
CA PRO A 317 -7.30 0.44 -3.99
C PRO A 317 -6.51 -0.21 -2.85
N VAL A 318 -7.08 -0.29 -1.64
CA VAL A 318 -6.42 -0.89 -0.47
C VAL A 318 -6.16 -2.38 -0.70
N THR A 319 -7.13 -3.09 -1.30
CA THR A 319 -6.97 -4.53 -1.60
C THR A 319 -5.82 -4.75 -2.56
N ILE A 320 -5.70 -3.90 -3.59
CA ILE A 320 -4.61 -3.96 -4.57
C ILE A 320 -3.28 -3.71 -3.85
N ALA A 321 -3.14 -2.57 -3.16
CA ALA A 321 -1.90 -2.22 -2.46
C ALA A 321 -1.46 -3.30 -1.45
N PHE A 322 -2.40 -3.90 -0.73
CA PHE A 322 -2.14 -4.99 0.22
C PHE A 322 -1.60 -6.23 -0.49
N SER A 323 -2.27 -6.65 -1.56
CA SER A 323 -1.93 -7.87 -2.30
C SER A 323 -0.64 -7.79 -3.11
N THR A 324 -0.29 -6.61 -3.61
CA THR A 324 0.91 -6.38 -4.43
C THR A 324 2.07 -5.82 -3.61
N ALA A 325 1.85 -5.52 -2.33
CA ALA A 325 2.79 -4.89 -1.41
C ALA A 325 3.38 -3.57 -1.94
N THR A 326 2.63 -2.81 -2.76
CA THR A 326 3.08 -1.52 -3.29
C THR A 326 1.94 -0.52 -3.45
N SER A 327 2.14 0.66 -2.87
CA SER A 327 1.22 1.79 -2.96
C SER A 327 1.11 2.35 -4.40
N GLU A 328 2.14 2.18 -5.24
CA GLU A 328 2.14 2.63 -6.65
C GLU A 328 1.01 1.98 -7.43
N SER A 329 0.81 0.68 -7.21
CA SER A 329 -0.16 -0.13 -7.93
C SER A 329 -1.62 0.30 -7.71
N ALA A 330 -1.90 0.92 -6.56
CA ALA A 330 -3.22 1.36 -6.17
C ALA A 330 -3.49 2.83 -6.51
N LEU A 331 -2.44 3.63 -6.77
CA LEU A 331 -2.55 5.08 -6.92
C LEU A 331 -3.53 5.50 -8.03
N PRO A 332 -3.45 4.98 -9.28
CA PRO A 332 -4.40 5.36 -10.32
C PRO A 332 -5.85 5.08 -9.95
N LYS A 333 -6.11 3.91 -9.35
CA LYS A 333 -7.46 3.52 -8.95
C LYS A 333 -7.99 4.35 -7.78
N ALA A 334 -7.12 4.69 -6.83
CA ALA A 334 -7.46 5.57 -5.72
C ALA A 334 -7.82 6.97 -6.21
N MET A 335 -7.08 7.52 -7.17
CA MET A 335 -7.40 8.81 -7.78
C MET A 335 -8.79 8.80 -8.43
N GLU A 336 -9.06 7.78 -9.24
CA GLU A 336 -10.35 7.62 -9.91
C GLU A 336 -11.51 7.51 -8.91
N ASN A 337 -11.40 6.61 -7.93
CA ASN A 337 -12.48 6.34 -6.99
C ASN A 337 -12.77 7.55 -6.09
N LEU A 338 -11.73 8.31 -5.68
CA LEU A 338 -11.89 9.51 -4.87
C LEU A 338 -12.50 10.67 -5.67
N GLU A 339 -12.16 10.81 -6.95
CA GLU A 339 -12.82 11.77 -7.86
C GLU A 339 -14.29 11.39 -8.07
N ALA A 340 -14.59 10.11 -8.30
CA ALA A 340 -15.95 9.59 -8.42
C ALA A 340 -16.77 9.74 -7.12
N MET A 341 -16.12 9.75 -5.96
CA MET A 341 -16.74 10.04 -4.66
C MET A 341 -17.17 11.51 -4.54
N GLY A 342 -16.70 12.39 -5.43
CA GLY A 342 -17.01 13.82 -5.46
C GLY A 342 -15.92 14.71 -4.85
N ILE A 343 -14.72 14.18 -4.58
CA ILE A 343 -13.59 15.01 -4.16
C ILE A 343 -13.10 15.80 -5.37
N PRO A 344 -12.89 17.13 -5.26
CA PRO A 344 -12.45 17.93 -6.40
C PRO A 344 -11.15 17.38 -7.00
N ARG A 345 -11.14 17.21 -8.33
CA ARG A 345 -10.00 16.65 -9.07
C ARG A 345 -8.67 17.29 -8.71
N LYS A 346 -8.62 18.61 -8.56
CA LYS A 346 -7.41 19.35 -8.15
C LYS A 346 -6.85 18.95 -6.77
N VAL A 347 -7.72 18.51 -5.85
CA VAL A 347 -7.32 18.04 -4.53
C VAL A 347 -6.77 16.61 -4.66
N VAL A 348 -7.48 15.75 -5.39
CA VAL A 348 -7.05 14.36 -5.63
C VAL A 348 -5.69 14.31 -6.35
N SER A 349 -5.56 15.05 -7.45
CA SER A 349 -4.35 15.04 -8.29
C SER A 349 -3.13 15.65 -7.63
N PHE A 350 -3.32 16.50 -6.62
CA PHE A 350 -2.23 17.10 -5.86
C PHE A 350 -1.92 16.32 -4.59
N VAL A 351 -2.91 16.12 -3.73
CA VAL A 351 -2.69 15.59 -2.37
C VAL A 351 -2.33 14.11 -2.43
N LEU A 352 -2.93 13.32 -3.31
CA LEU A 352 -2.70 11.88 -3.34
C LEU A 352 -1.28 11.51 -3.84
N PRO A 353 -0.78 12.06 -4.96
CA PRO A 353 0.60 11.80 -5.38
C PRO A 353 1.65 12.38 -4.43
N THR A 354 1.39 13.55 -3.85
CA THR A 354 2.29 14.13 -2.84
C THR A 354 2.32 13.26 -1.58
N GLY A 355 1.16 12.77 -1.14
CA GLY A 355 1.05 11.87 0.00
C GLY A 355 1.72 10.51 -0.25
N TYR A 356 1.71 10.00 -1.48
CA TYR A 356 2.46 8.80 -1.83
C TYR A 356 3.96 8.92 -1.49
N SER A 357 4.59 10.08 -1.72
CA SER A 357 6.02 10.28 -1.46
C SER A 357 6.34 10.83 -0.05
N PHE A 358 5.40 11.53 0.60
CA PHE A 358 5.66 12.22 1.87
C PHE A 358 4.87 11.69 3.07
N ASN A 359 3.87 10.83 2.86
CA ASN A 359 2.95 10.32 3.88
C ASN A 359 2.90 8.78 3.89
N LEU A 360 4.08 8.16 4.00
CA LEU A 360 4.24 6.71 4.08
C LEU A 360 4.01 6.19 5.51
N ASP A 361 2.89 6.56 6.15
CA ASP A 361 2.64 6.33 7.58
C ASP A 361 2.84 4.87 8.01
N GLY A 362 2.35 3.91 7.23
CA GLY A 362 2.50 2.48 7.53
C GLY A 362 3.96 2.02 7.47
N SER A 363 4.72 2.45 6.46
CA SER A 363 6.15 2.16 6.32
C SER A 363 6.96 2.81 7.44
N THR A 364 6.64 4.05 7.78
CA THR A 364 7.36 4.80 8.82
C THR A 364 7.07 4.23 10.22
N LEU A 365 5.83 3.84 10.49
CA LEU A 365 5.46 3.08 11.69
C LEU A 365 6.25 1.76 11.77
N TYR A 366 6.30 1.02 10.66
CA TYR A 366 7.10 -0.21 10.57
C TYR A 366 8.59 0.05 10.81
N LEU A 367 9.17 1.11 10.24
CA LEU A 367 10.58 1.44 10.43
C LEU A 367 10.91 1.68 11.92
N SER A 368 10.10 2.46 12.63
CA SER A 368 10.32 2.68 14.06
C SER A 368 10.24 1.39 14.87
N LEU A 369 9.25 0.56 14.56
CA LEU A 369 9.03 -0.75 15.19
C LEU A 369 10.20 -1.70 14.90
N ALA A 370 10.60 -1.83 13.64
CA ALA A 370 11.66 -2.71 13.16
C ALA A 370 13.04 -2.30 13.71
N SER A 371 13.33 -1.00 13.81
CA SER A 371 14.60 -0.52 14.35
C SER A 371 14.80 -0.95 15.81
N VAL A 372 13.78 -0.80 16.66
CA VAL A 372 13.87 -1.26 18.07
C VAL A 372 13.85 -2.79 18.15
N PHE A 373 13.07 -3.46 17.31
CA PHE A 373 13.09 -4.93 17.24
C PHE A 373 14.49 -5.47 16.94
N VAL A 374 15.21 -4.88 15.98
CA VAL A 374 16.59 -5.26 15.66
C VAL A 374 17.53 -5.00 16.83
N ALA A 375 17.36 -3.89 17.56
CA ALA A 375 18.14 -3.62 18.76
C ALA A 375 17.88 -4.66 19.87
N GLN A 376 16.62 -5.05 20.09
CA GLN A 376 16.24 -6.10 21.03
C GLN A 376 16.85 -7.46 20.66
N LEU A 377 16.84 -7.84 19.38
CA LEU A 377 17.48 -9.07 18.88
C LEU A 377 19.00 -9.06 19.08
N ALA A 378 19.61 -7.88 18.96
CA ALA A 378 21.03 -7.64 19.19
C ALA A 378 21.40 -7.61 20.68
N GLY A 379 20.43 -7.67 21.60
CA GLY A 379 20.65 -7.45 23.03
C GLY A 379 21.10 -6.02 23.37
N ILE A 380 20.86 -5.07 22.47
CA ILE A 380 21.16 -3.64 22.67
C ILE A 380 19.93 -2.99 23.29
N ASP A 381 20.07 -2.52 24.53
CA ASP A 381 19.05 -1.74 25.20
C ASP A 381 19.14 -0.28 24.75
N LEU A 382 18.10 0.22 24.09
CA LEU A 382 18.02 1.60 23.65
C LEU A 382 17.31 2.43 24.72
N SER A 383 18.02 3.40 25.28
CA SER A 383 17.42 4.38 26.19
C SER A 383 16.32 5.18 25.49
N ILE A 384 15.37 5.71 26.27
CA ILE A 384 14.27 6.55 25.73
C ILE A 384 14.83 7.73 24.90
N GLY A 385 15.95 8.31 25.32
CA GLY A 385 16.61 9.39 24.58
C GLY A 385 17.14 8.95 23.21
N GLU A 386 17.72 7.76 23.11
CA GLU A 386 18.19 7.19 21.83
C GLU A 386 17.02 6.82 20.92
N GLN A 387 15.94 6.28 21.49
CA GLN A 387 14.71 5.99 20.75
C GLN A 387 14.05 7.27 20.19
N ILE A 388 14.03 8.36 20.95
CA ILE A 388 13.53 9.66 20.47
C ILE A 388 14.42 10.20 19.34
N LYS A 389 15.76 10.16 19.51
CA LYS A 389 16.69 10.56 18.44
C LYS A 389 16.47 9.76 17.16
N MET A 390 16.30 8.44 17.30
CA MET A 390 15.99 7.55 16.19
C MET A 390 14.68 7.95 15.49
N VAL A 391 13.61 8.24 16.23
CA VAL A 391 12.34 8.72 15.65
C VAL A 391 12.54 10.01 14.86
N VAL A 392 13.32 10.97 15.36
CA VAL A 392 13.63 12.22 14.63
C VAL A 392 14.40 11.95 13.34
N ILE A 393 15.38 11.05 13.37
CA ILE A 393 16.12 10.66 12.17
C ILE A 393 15.21 9.95 11.16
N LEU A 394 14.35 9.04 11.62
CA LEU A 394 13.38 8.34 10.78
C LEU A 394 12.37 9.31 10.15
N MET A 395 11.90 10.29 10.91
CA MET A 395 11.00 11.35 10.43
C MET A 395 11.62 12.15 9.28
N LEU A 396 12.91 12.50 9.38
CA LEU A 396 13.64 13.20 8.31
C LEU A 396 13.95 12.30 7.10
N THR A 397 14.28 11.03 7.34
CA THR A 397 14.74 10.10 6.29
C THR A 397 13.63 9.31 5.62
N SER A 398 12.40 9.32 6.13
CA SER A 398 11.25 8.65 5.52
C SER A 398 10.57 9.48 4.42
N LYS A 399 11.04 10.70 4.14
CA LYS A 399 10.41 11.64 3.21
C LYS A 399 11.14 11.61 1.87
N GLY A 400 10.39 11.45 0.77
CA GLY A 400 10.95 11.47 -0.57
C GLY A 400 11.71 10.20 -0.97
N VAL A 401 11.46 9.08 -0.28
CA VAL A 401 12.00 7.74 -0.58
C VAL A 401 11.05 6.97 -1.49
#